data_AF-A0A0E4H347-F1
#
_entry.id   AF-A0A0E4H347-F1
#
_cell.length_a   1.000
_cell.length_b   1.000
_cell.length_c   1.000
_cell.angle_alpha   90.00
_cell.angle_beta   90.00
_cell.angle_gamma   90.00
#
_symmetry.space_group_name_H-M   'P 1'
#
loop_
_entity.id
_entity.type
_entity.pdbx_description
1 polymer ?
#
loop_
_entity_poly.entity_id
_entity_poly.type
_entity_poly.pdbx_seq_one_letter_code
_entity_poly.pdbx_strand_id
1 'polypeptide(L)'
;MDVVERSYSDMAFKYFLGLAPEASVIEPSSLTKFRKLRIKDDRLLDLLITKSVQIAIELGLMKSHILIVDATHTKAHHSHKKPQEVLRERSKYLRKTIYQYSEVIKTEFPSKPQEDTLVAELRYTQE
;
A
#
# COMPACT_ATOMS: atom_id res chain seq x y z
N MET A 1 -6.51 -17.25 2.63
CA MET A 1 -5.76 -18.46 2.26
C MET A 1 -4.33 -18.03 2.03
N ASP A 2 -3.42 -18.39 2.93
CA ASP A 2 -2.02 -17.96 2.88
C ASP A 2 -1.23 -18.86 1.93
N VAL A 3 -0.62 -18.27 0.90
CA VAL A 3 0.17 -18.99 -0.10
C VAL A 3 1.40 -19.63 0.55
N VAL A 4 1.93 -18.99 1.60
CA VAL A 4 3.12 -19.45 2.32
C VAL A 4 2.80 -20.70 3.13
N GLU A 5 1.67 -20.71 3.83
CA GLU A 5 1.26 -21.85 4.65
C GLU A 5 1.02 -23.12 3.82
N ARG A 6 0.39 -22.99 2.65
CA ARG A 6 0.17 -24.13 1.75
C ARG A 6 1.46 -24.65 1.11
N SER A 7 2.44 -23.80 0.85
CA SER A 7 3.70 -24.22 0.23
C SER A 7 4.62 -24.98 1.18
N TYR A 8 4.34 -25.00 2.49
CA TYR A 8 5.02 -25.91 3.43
C TYR A 8 4.58 -27.38 3.25
N SER A 9 3.31 -27.60 2.94
CA SER A 9 2.70 -28.94 2.96
C SER A 9 2.38 -29.48 1.56
N ASP A 10 2.09 -28.60 0.61
CA ASP A 10 1.66 -28.96 -0.74
C ASP A 10 2.80 -28.81 -1.75
N MET A 11 3.27 -29.96 -2.25
CA MET A 11 4.35 -30.02 -3.24
C MET A 11 3.93 -29.44 -4.60
N ALA A 12 2.63 -29.47 -4.93
CA ALA A 12 2.14 -28.84 -6.16
C ALA A 12 2.33 -27.31 -6.08
N PHE A 13 2.12 -26.71 -4.90
CA PHE A 13 2.39 -25.29 -4.70
C PHE A 13 3.88 -24.95 -4.87
N LYS A 14 4.80 -25.78 -4.37
CA LYS A 14 6.24 -25.58 -4.59
C LYS A 14 6.60 -25.65 -6.07
N TYR A 15 6.02 -26.60 -6.81
CA TYR A 15 6.21 -26.71 -8.26
C TYR A 15 5.77 -25.44 -9.01
N PHE A 16 4.58 -24.91 -8.71
CA PHE A 16 4.10 -23.67 -9.34
C PHE A 16 4.90 -22.43 -8.95
N LEU A 17 5.52 -22.42 -7.76
CA LEU A 17 6.42 -21.36 -7.30
C LEU A 17 7.86 -21.53 -7.84
N GLY A 18 8.16 -22.60 -8.58
CA GLY A 18 9.51 -22.89 -9.06
C GLY A 18 10.50 -23.25 -7.95
N LEU A 19 9.99 -23.72 -6.80
CA LEU A 19 10.80 -24.13 -5.65
C LEU A 19 11.02 -25.66 -5.68
N ALA A 20 12.22 -26.09 -5.33
CA ALA A 20 12.49 -27.50 -5.11
C ALA A 20 11.68 -28.02 -3.90
N PRO A 21 11.35 -29.32 -3.83
CA PRO A 21 10.62 -29.91 -2.70
C PRO A 21 11.27 -29.66 -1.34
N GLU A 22 12.60 -29.68 -1.31
CA GLU A 22 13.46 -29.45 -0.14
C GLU A 22 13.64 -27.96 0.20
N ALA A 23 13.35 -27.06 -0.76
CA ALA A 23 13.65 -25.65 -0.60
C ALA A 23 12.77 -25.00 0.49
N SER A 24 13.37 -24.15 1.31
CA SER A 24 12.67 -23.37 2.32
C SER A 24 11.72 -22.36 1.66
N VAL A 25 10.53 -22.23 2.23
CA VAL A 25 9.56 -21.21 1.80
C VAL A 25 9.91 -19.88 2.47
N ILE A 26 9.64 -18.77 1.78
CA ILE A 26 9.76 -17.43 2.37
C ILE A 26 8.97 -17.31 3.67
N GLU A 27 9.47 -16.51 4.60
CA GLU A 27 8.80 -16.30 5.89
C GLU A 27 7.52 -15.44 5.68
N PRO A 28 6.36 -15.81 6.26
CA PRO A 28 5.09 -15.13 6.01
C PRO A 28 5.10 -13.62 6.28
N SER A 29 5.80 -13.17 7.34
CA SER A 29 5.90 -11.75 7.68
C SER A 29 6.62 -10.94 6.59
N SER A 30 7.48 -11.57 5.79
CA SER A 30 8.16 -10.93 4.66
C SER A 30 7.15 -10.44 3.61
N LEU A 31 6.04 -11.15 3.37
CA LEU A 31 4.97 -10.67 2.49
C LEU A 31 4.26 -9.44 3.06
N THR A 32 4.06 -9.41 4.38
CA THR A 32 3.48 -8.22 5.04
C THR A 32 4.45 -7.03 5.11
N LYS A 33 5.76 -7.29 5.10
CA LYS A 33 6.81 -6.25 5.07
C LYS A 33 6.71 -5.42 3.79
N PHE A 34 6.51 -6.05 2.63
CA PHE A 34 6.27 -5.35 1.35
C PHE A 34 4.95 -4.57 1.32
N ARG A 35 3.94 -4.99 2.09
CA ARG A 35 2.69 -4.22 2.24
C ARG A 35 2.89 -2.90 3.00
N LYS A 36 3.79 -2.87 3.99
CA LYS A 36 4.12 -1.65 4.77
C LYS A 36 5.22 -0.80 4.12
N LEU A 37 6.25 -1.44 3.58
CA LEU A 37 7.34 -0.81 2.83
C LEU A 37 6.98 -0.86 1.34
N ARG A 38 6.01 -0.03 0.95
CA ARG A 38 5.74 0.18 -0.48
C ARG A 38 6.99 0.72 -1.15
N ILE A 39 7.31 0.17 -2.32
CA ILE A 39 8.32 0.75 -3.20
C ILE A 39 7.82 2.15 -3.57
N LYS A 40 8.60 3.18 -3.21
CA LYS A 40 8.25 4.60 -3.43
C LYS A 40 8.70 5.11 -4.79
N ASP A 41 9.40 4.28 -5.55
CA ASP A 41 9.92 4.67 -6.85
C ASP A 41 8.84 4.46 -7.91
N ASP A 42 8.12 5.53 -8.24
CA ASP A 42 7.09 5.53 -9.28
C ASP A 42 7.68 5.12 -10.66
N ARG A 43 8.99 5.35 -10.89
CA ARG A 43 9.66 5.00 -12.14
C ARG A 43 9.83 3.50 -12.32
N LEU A 44 9.87 2.73 -11.22
CA LEU A 44 9.95 1.28 -11.29
C LEU A 44 8.64 0.68 -11.82
N LEU A 45 7.50 1.25 -11.45
CA LEU A 45 6.19 0.80 -11.94
C LEU A 45 6.10 1.00 -13.47
N ASP A 46 6.51 2.17 -13.96
CA ASP A 46 6.55 2.46 -15.40
C ASP A 46 7.47 1.50 -16.16
N LEU A 47 8.63 1.16 -15.58
CA LEU A 47 9.57 0.21 -16.17
C LEU A 47 8.97 -1.20 -16.27
N LEU A 48 8.31 -1.66 -15.20
CA LEU A 48 7.68 -2.98 -15.15
C LEU A 48 6.51 -3.06 -16.13
N ILE A 49 5.65 -2.04 -16.19
CA ILE A 49 4.54 -1.97 -17.15
C ILE A 49 5.08 -2.01 -18.58
N THR A 50 6.11 -1.21 -18.88
CA THR A 50 6.75 -1.19 -20.20
C THR A 50 7.28 -2.56 -20.60
N LYS A 51 7.97 -3.25 -19.69
CA LYS A 51 8.49 -4.61 -19.94
C LYS A 51 7.39 -5.65 -20.12
N SER A 52 6.33 -5.60 -19.31
CA SER A 52 5.18 -6.50 -19.47
C SER A 52 4.47 -6.30 -20.80
N VAL A 53 4.26 -5.04 -21.23
CA VAL A 53 3.67 -4.73 -22.54
C VAL A 53 4.58 -5.19 -23.68
N GLN A 54 5.89 -4.98 -23.57
CA GLN A 54 6.85 -5.47 -24.55
C GLN A 54 6.74 -6.99 -24.75
N ILE A 55 6.75 -7.76 -23.64
CA ILE A 55 6.61 -9.22 -23.68
C ILE A 55 5.25 -9.65 -24.26
N ALA A 56 4.17 -8.92 -23.92
CA ALA A 56 2.84 -9.22 -24.44
C ALA A 56 2.73 -8.99 -25.96
N ILE A 57 3.46 -8.00 -26.50
CA ILE A 57 3.58 -7.78 -27.95
C ILE A 57 4.37 -8.90 -28.61
N GLU A 58 5.52 -9.28 -28.03
CA GLU A 58 6.37 -10.37 -28.55
C GLU A 58 5.62 -11.72 -28.59
N LEU A 59 4.76 -11.98 -27.61
CA LEU A 59 3.93 -13.17 -27.54
C LEU A 59 2.61 -13.07 -28.35
N GLY A 60 2.33 -11.92 -28.99
CA GLY A 60 1.10 -11.71 -29.76
C GLY A 60 -0.19 -11.74 -28.94
N LEU A 61 -0.13 -11.45 -27.63
CA LEU A 61 -1.27 -11.53 -26.71
C LEU A 61 -2.16 -10.27 -26.74
N MET A 62 -1.68 -9.18 -27.33
CA MET A 62 -2.39 -7.90 -27.42
C MET A 62 -3.51 -7.97 -28.46
N LYS A 63 -4.76 -8.04 -28.01
CA LYS A 63 -5.95 -8.06 -28.87
C LYS A 63 -6.52 -6.67 -29.19
N SER A 64 -6.20 -5.66 -28.39
CA SER A 64 -6.69 -4.29 -28.55
C SER A 64 -5.75 -3.26 -27.91
N HIS A 65 -6.00 -1.97 -28.18
CA HIS A 65 -5.23 -0.84 -27.64
C HIS A 65 -5.63 -0.45 -26.20
N ILE A 66 -6.48 -1.23 -25.52
CA ILE A 66 -7.01 -0.89 -24.19
C ILE A 66 -6.29 -1.71 -23.13
N LEU A 67 -5.53 -1.04 -22.26
CA LEU A 67 -4.93 -1.63 -21.07
C LEU A 67 -5.94 -1.52 -19.91
N ILE A 68 -6.58 -2.64 -19.55
CA ILE A 68 -7.44 -2.70 -18.37
C ILE A 68 -6.58 -3.09 -17.18
N VAL A 69 -6.29 -2.11 -16.31
CA VAL A 69 -5.60 -2.34 -15.04
C VAL A 69 -6.62 -2.77 -13.99
N ASP A 70 -6.23 -3.71 -13.10
CA ASP A 70 -7.11 -4.26 -12.07
C ASP A 70 -7.84 -3.17 -11.26
N ALA A 71 -9.13 -3.42 -11.00
CA ALA A 71 -10.08 -2.46 -10.40
C ALA A 71 -9.61 -1.94 -9.03
N THR A 72 -8.74 -2.68 -8.34
CA THR A 72 -8.16 -2.29 -7.06
C THR A 72 -7.22 -1.08 -7.18
N HIS A 73 -6.42 -0.98 -8.25
CA HIS A 73 -5.55 0.17 -8.50
C HIS A 73 -6.36 1.40 -8.89
N THR A 74 -7.36 1.22 -9.76
CA THR A 74 -8.30 2.29 -10.15
C THR A 74 -9.06 2.83 -8.93
N LYS A 75 -9.58 1.96 -8.06
CA LYS A 75 -10.28 2.36 -6.84
C LYS A 75 -9.35 3.03 -5.82
N ALA A 76 -8.08 2.63 -5.73
CA ALA A 76 -7.09 3.27 -4.87
C ALA A 76 -6.69 4.67 -5.36
N HIS A 77 -6.57 4.86 -6.68
CA HIS A 77 -6.28 6.16 -7.29
C HIS A 77 -7.47 7.12 -7.30
N HIS A 78 -8.70 6.61 -7.45
CA HIS A 78 -9.93 7.43 -7.55
C HIS A 78 -10.77 7.46 -6.27
N SER A 79 -10.31 6.89 -5.15
CA SER A 79 -10.96 7.08 -3.85
C SER A 79 -10.76 8.52 -3.40
N HIS A 80 -11.70 9.40 -3.75
CA HIS A 80 -11.74 10.77 -3.25
C HIS A 80 -11.74 10.75 -1.73
N LYS A 81 -10.62 11.17 -1.13
CA LYS A 81 -10.51 11.32 0.33
C LYS A 81 -11.59 12.29 0.78
N LYS A 82 -12.32 11.95 1.84
CA LYS A 82 -13.30 12.89 2.39
C LYS A 82 -12.56 14.13 2.93
N PRO A 83 -13.16 15.33 2.90
CA PRO A 83 -12.54 16.54 3.46
C PRO A 83 -12.02 16.35 4.90
N GLN A 84 -12.77 15.61 5.74
CA GLN A 84 -12.38 15.26 7.10
C GLN A 84 -11.11 14.39 7.17
N GLU A 85 -10.94 13.45 6.24
CA GLU A 85 -9.76 12.58 6.19
C GLU A 85 -8.51 13.36 5.80
N VAL A 86 -8.65 14.33 4.90
CA VAL A 86 -7.55 15.22 4.48
C VAL A 86 -7.08 16.09 5.64
N LEU A 87 -8.01 16.70 6.38
CA LEU A 87 -7.68 17.49 7.58
C LEU A 87 -6.98 16.62 8.63
N ARG A 88 -7.52 15.43 8.89
CA ARG A 88 -6.96 14.48 9.85
C ARG A 88 -5.58 13.95 9.47
N GLU A 89 -5.31 13.74 8.18
CA GLU A 89 -3.97 13.39 7.70
C GLU A 89 -2.97 14.52 7.91
N ARG A 90 -3.34 15.76 7.58
CA ARG A 90 -2.48 16.93 7.76
C ARG A 90 -2.16 17.18 9.24
N SER A 91 -3.15 17.11 10.12
CA SER A 91 -2.94 17.29 11.57
C SER A 91 -2.04 16.20 12.17
N LYS A 92 -2.22 14.94 11.74
CA LYS A 92 -1.32 13.83 12.09
C LYS A 92 0.11 14.06 11.61
N TYR A 93 0.27 14.51 10.37
CA TYR A 93 1.59 14.78 9.80
C TYR A 93 2.31 15.89 10.57
N LEU A 94 1.62 17.00 10.85
CA LEU A 94 2.14 18.12 11.63
C LEU A 94 2.64 17.66 13.01
N ARG A 95 1.82 16.91 13.75
CA ARG A 95 2.22 16.35 15.05
C ARG A 95 3.43 15.45 14.94
N LYS A 96 3.46 14.56 13.93
CA LYS A 96 4.59 13.66 13.73
C LYS A 96 5.88 14.42 13.47
N THR A 97 5.82 15.48 12.67
CA THR A 97 6.97 16.35 12.40
C THR A 97 7.41 17.05 13.68
N ILE A 98 6.49 17.63 14.46
CA ILE A 98 6.83 18.34 15.71
C ILE A 98 7.42 17.39 16.75
N TYR A 99 6.90 16.17 16.87
CA TYR A 99 7.44 15.15 17.78
C TYR A 99 8.86 14.72 17.44
N GLN A 100 9.33 14.92 16.20
CA GLN A 100 10.73 14.67 15.85
C GLN A 100 11.66 15.74 16.41
N TYR A 101 11.17 16.96 16.65
CA TYR A 101 11.97 18.09 17.15
C TYR A 101 11.85 18.30 18.66
N SER A 102 10.68 18.02 19.25
CA SER A 102 10.47 18.15 20.69
C SER A 102 9.39 17.20 21.19
N GLU A 103 9.76 16.33 22.14
CA GLU A 103 8.80 15.42 22.77
C GLU A 103 7.95 16.10 23.86
N VAL A 104 8.41 17.23 24.39
CA VAL A 104 7.74 17.96 25.49
C VAL A 104 6.43 18.59 25.03
N ILE A 105 6.34 18.98 23.75
CA ILE A 105 5.14 19.61 23.17
C ILE A 105 3.97 18.60 23.08
N LYS A 106 4.22 17.30 23.24
CA LYS A 106 3.15 16.27 23.26
C LYS A 106 2.05 16.56 24.28
N THR A 107 2.38 17.20 25.40
CA THR A 107 1.42 17.55 26.47
C THR A 107 0.66 18.85 26.22
N GLU A 108 1.15 19.73 25.35
CA GLU A 108 0.50 21.02 25.04
C GLU A 108 -0.57 20.91 23.97
N PHE A 109 -0.50 19.87 23.14
CA PHE A 109 -1.45 19.69 22.05
C PHE A 109 -2.87 19.32 22.55
N PRO A 110 -3.94 19.82 21.91
CA PRO A 110 -5.31 19.46 22.24
C PRO A 110 -5.57 17.95 22.08
N SER A 111 -6.57 17.44 22.78
CA SER A 111 -7.00 16.05 22.63
C SER A 111 -7.56 15.81 21.22
N LYS A 112 -7.40 14.60 20.69
CA LYS A 112 -7.92 14.27 19.35
C LYS A 112 -9.45 14.26 19.38
N PRO A 113 -10.13 14.70 18.31
CA PRO A 113 -11.57 14.59 18.22
C PRO A 113 -11.99 13.11 18.28
N GLN A 114 -13.02 12.82 19.07
CA GLN A 114 -13.59 11.47 19.22
C GLN A 114 -14.73 11.21 18.23
N GLU A 115 -15.29 12.28 17.66
CA GLU A 115 -16.34 12.26 16.65
C GLU A 115 -15.73 12.29 15.23
N ASP A 116 -16.26 11.46 14.33
CA ASP A 116 -15.86 11.41 12.90
C ASP A 116 -16.69 12.41 12.07
N THR A 117 -16.78 13.66 12.54
CA THR A 117 -17.50 14.74 11.87
C THR A 117 -16.55 15.84 11.40
N LEU A 118 -16.85 16.43 10.24
CA LEU A 118 -16.05 17.53 9.68
C LEU A 118 -15.97 18.74 10.63
N VAL A 119 -17.04 19.01 11.37
CA VAL A 119 -17.10 20.14 12.33
C VAL A 119 -16.14 19.92 13.50
N ALA A 120 -16.06 18.68 14.02
CA ALA A 120 -15.12 18.35 15.09
C ALA A 120 -13.66 18.49 14.64
N GLU A 121 -13.34 18.06 13.41
CA GLU A 121 -11.99 18.24 12.83
C GLU A 121 -11.67 19.72 12.57
N LEU A 122 -12.65 20.53 12.13
CA LEU A 122 -12.45 21.98 11.95
C LEU A 122 -12.16 22.69 13.28
N ARG A 123 -12.94 22.40 14.33
CA ARG A 123 -12.72 22.96 15.66
C ARG A 123 -11.34 22.59 16.19
N TYR A 124 -10.97 21.32 16.07
CA TYR A 124 -9.66 20.82 16.49
C TYR A 124 -8.48 21.46 15.75
N THR A 125 -8.65 21.87 14.49
CA THR A 125 -7.60 22.59 13.76
C THR A 125 -7.48 24.07 14.10
N GLN A 126 -8.47 24.64 14.80
CA GLN A 126 -8.47 26.03 15.26
C GLN A 126 -7.94 26.20 16.69
N GLU A 127 -8.00 25.12 17.49
CA GLU A 127 -7.41 25.00 18.83
C GLU A 127 -5.88 24.81 18.77
#